data_AF-A0A6L5ZGR3-F1
#
_entry.id   AF-A0A6L5ZGR3-F1
#
_cell.length_a   1.000
_cell.length_b   1.000
_cell.length_c   1.000
_cell.angle_alpha   90.00
_cell.angle_beta   90.00
_cell.angle_gamma   90.00
#
_symmetry.space_group_name_H-M   'P 1'
#
loop_
_entity.id
_entity.type
_entity.pdbx_description
1 polymer ?
#
loop_
_entity_poly.entity_id
_entity_poly.type
_entity_poly.pdbx_seq_one_letter_code
_entity_poly.pdbx_strand_id
1 'polypeptide(L)'
;GLAIAGTNAEVMLGQWEYQVGPLGPLEVSDQLWMSRFLLYRVAEDFGVNASISAKPIKGDWNGAGCHTNFSTNRMREEYDAIITACESLGGPGKVEEHLAGYGHGIEDRLTGQHETAHFSQFRYGVSDRGASIRIPWQVAQDGKGYIEDRRPNANIDPYVVARLITNTVCSALTAL
;
A
#
# COMPACT_ATOMS: atom_id res chain seq x y z
N GLY A 1 -3.89 1.02 -22.03
CA GLY A 1 -4.82 -0.07 -21.71
C GLY A 1 -5.01 -0.12 -20.21
N LEU A 2 -3.97 -0.48 -19.49
CA LEU A 2 -3.90 -0.32 -18.03
C LEU A 2 -3.52 1.13 -17.66
N ALA A 3 -4.02 1.61 -16.53
CA ALA A 3 -3.75 2.93 -15.97
C ALA A 3 -2.40 2.94 -15.22
N ILE A 4 -1.31 2.69 -15.95
CA ILE A 4 0.05 2.81 -15.40
C ILE A 4 0.37 4.30 -15.25
N ALA A 5 0.62 4.73 -14.02
CA ALA A 5 0.96 6.12 -13.70
C ALA A 5 2.46 6.40 -13.80
N GLY A 6 3.30 5.38 -13.62
CA GLY A 6 4.75 5.52 -13.62
C GLY A 6 5.47 4.21 -13.34
N THR A 7 6.80 4.28 -13.38
CA THR A 7 7.72 3.21 -13.05
C THR A 7 9.04 3.78 -12.51
N ASN A 8 9.71 3.07 -11.62
CA ASN A 8 11.05 3.42 -11.14
C ASN A 8 11.86 2.18 -10.74
N ALA A 9 13.18 2.30 -10.76
CA ALA A 9 14.05 1.35 -10.08
C ALA A 9 13.93 1.55 -8.56
N GLU A 10 13.97 0.45 -7.80
CA GLU A 10 13.89 0.46 -6.34
C GLU A 10 15.28 0.33 -5.69
N VAL A 11 15.32 0.39 -4.36
CA VAL A 11 16.55 0.43 -3.58
C VAL A 11 17.40 -0.84 -3.73
N MET A 12 16.78 -2.02 -3.74
CA MET A 12 17.50 -3.28 -3.89
C MET A 12 17.90 -3.52 -5.35
N LEU A 13 19.13 -4.01 -5.60
CA LEU A 13 19.60 -4.36 -6.94
C LEU A 13 18.64 -5.36 -7.62
N GLY A 14 18.14 -4.99 -8.79
CA GLY A 14 17.18 -5.80 -9.55
C GLY A 14 15.72 -5.66 -9.09
N GLN A 15 15.43 -4.81 -8.11
CA GLN A 15 14.07 -4.47 -7.67
C GLN A 15 13.52 -3.28 -8.46
N TRP A 16 12.23 -3.33 -8.79
CA TRP A 16 11.53 -2.31 -9.58
C TRP A 16 10.13 -2.09 -9.02
N GLU A 17 9.59 -0.89 -9.23
CA GLU A 17 8.21 -0.52 -8.93
C GLU A 17 7.51 -0.01 -10.19
N TYR A 18 6.22 -0.28 -10.30
CA TYR A 18 5.29 0.39 -11.20
C TYR A 18 4.01 0.72 -10.45
N GLN A 19 3.37 1.83 -10.81
CA GLN A 19 2.19 2.32 -10.12
C GLN A 19 0.95 2.19 -11.01
N VAL A 20 -0.14 1.63 -10.47
CA VAL A 20 -1.45 1.49 -11.14
C VAL A 20 -2.47 2.39 -10.45
N GLY A 21 -3.15 3.25 -11.20
CA GLY A 21 -4.19 4.15 -10.68
C GLY A 21 -4.00 5.62 -11.12
N PRO A 22 -4.83 6.54 -10.59
CA PRO A 22 -5.93 6.32 -9.65
C PRO A 22 -7.18 5.70 -10.33
N LEU A 23 -7.85 4.77 -9.65
CA LEU A 23 -9.00 4.00 -10.15
C LEU A 23 -9.94 3.60 -9.00
N GLY A 24 -11.14 3.11 -9.32
CA GLY A 24 -12.05 2.51 -8.33
C GLY A 24 -11.53 1.18 -7.75
N PRO A 25 -12.04 0.71 -6.59
CA PRO A 25 -11.52 -0.48 -5.90
C PRO A 25 -11.51 -1.76 -6.73
N LEU A 26 -12.54 -1.99 -7.54
CA LEU A 26 -12.61 -3.17 -8.42
C LEU A 26 -11.65 -3.02 -9.61
N GLU A 27 -11.71 -1.88 -10.30
CA GLU A 27 -10.89 -1.64 -11.50
C GLU A 27 -9.39 -1.65 -11.20
N VAL A 28 -8.95 -1.05 -10.08
CA VAL A 28 -7.53 -1.08 -9.69
C VAL A 28 -7.07 -2.52 -9.40
N SER A 29 -7.96 -3.34 -8.84
CA SER A 29 -7.66 -4.74 -8.52
C SER A 29 -7.56 -5.58 -9.78
N ASP A 30 -8.51 -5.43 -10.70
CA ASP A 30 -8.49 -6.08 -12.02
C ASP A 30 -7.21 -5.72 -12.78
N GLN A 31 -6.86 -4.44 -12.82
CA GLN A 31 -5.69 -3.96 -13.55
C GLN A 31 -4.37 -4.34 -12.88
N LEU A 32 -4.31 -4.42 -11.55
CA LEU A 32 -3.11 -4.90 -10.88
C LEU A 32 -2.88 -6.40 -11.13
N TRP A 33 -3.93 -7.21 -11.15
CA TRP A 33 -3.81 -8.62 -11.54
C TRP A 33 -3.35 -8.78 -12.99
N MET A 34 -3.94 -8.02 -13.91
CA MET A 34 -3.55 -8.05 -15.32
C MET A 34 -2.12 -7.55 -15.54
N SER A 35 -1.69 -6.50 -14.86
CA SER A 35 -0.29 -6.04 -14.95
C SER A 35 0.70 -7.06 -14.37
N ARG A 36 0.38 -7.76 -13.27
CA ARG A 36 1.19 -8.86 -12.76
C ARG A 36 1.29 -10.01 -13.75
N PHE A 37 0.19 -10.41 -14.39
CA PHE A 37 0.23 -11.41 -15.46
C PHE A 37 1.18 -11.00 -16.59
N LEU A 38 1.07 -9.75 -17.06
CA LEU A 38 1.94 -9.23 -18.11
C LEU A 38 3.40 -9.15 -17.67
N LEU A 39 3.68 -8.80 -16.42
CA LEU A 39 5.04 -8.79 -15.86
C LEU A 39 5.69 -10.17 -16.00
N TYR A 40 4.99 -11.24 -15.58
CA TYR A 40 5.50 -12.61 -15.72
C TYR A 40 5.63 -13.02 -17.19
N ARG A 41 4.61 -12.73 -18.00
CA ARG A 41 4.60 -13.11 -19.41
C ARG A 41 5.73 -12.45 -20.20
N VAL A 42 6.04 -11.18 -19.94
CA VAL A 42 7.17 -10.49 -20.57
C VAL A 42 8.49 -11.06 -20.06
N ALA A 43 8.60 -11.35 -18.76
CA ALA A 43 9.83 -11.91 -18.18
C ALA A 43 10.27 -13.24 -18.84
N GLU A 44 9.31 -14.05 -19.30
CA GLU A 44 9.56 -15.29 -20.06
C GLU A 44 10.38 -15.04 -21.34
N ASP A 45 10.08 -13.96 -22.09
CA ASP A 45 10.78 -13.64 -23.35
C ASP A 45 12.26 -13.28 -23.12
N PHE A 46 12.60 -12.85 -21.90
CA PHE A 46 13.97 -12.51 -21.49
C PHE A 46 14.65 -13.61 -20.67
N GLY A 47 13.97 -14.74 -20.41
CA GLY A 47 14.51 -15.84 -19.61
C GLY A 47 14.80 -15.47 -18.15
N VAL A 48 14.06 -14.50 -17.59
CA VAL A 48 14.20 -14.05 -16.19
C VAL A 48 12.91 -14.31 -15.41
N ASN A 49 13.02 -14.35 -14.07
CA ASN A 49 11.87 -14.50 -13.19
C ASN A 49 11.63 -13.21 -12.40
N ALA A 50 10.40 -12.73 -12.41
CA ALA A 50 9.95 -11.74 -11.44
C ALA A 50 9.50 -12.42 -10.14
N SER A 51 9.61 -11.74 -9.00
CA SER A 51 9.10 -12.22 -7.72
C SER A 51 8.39 -11.10 -6.99
N ILE A 52 7.22 -11.41 -6.44
CA ILE A 52 6.44 -10.51 -5.58
C ILE A 52 6.59 -10.88 -4.10
N SER A 53 7.59 -11.69 -3.74
CA SER A 53 7.87 -12.04 -2.33
C SER A 53 8.14 -10.79 -1.50
N ALA A 54 7.55 -10.70 -0.31
CA ALA A 54 7.70 -9.58 0.59
C ALA A 54 9.16 -9.32 1.01
N LYS A 55 9.97 -10.39 1.10
CA LYS A 55 11.38 -10.34 1.44
C LYS A 55 12.14 -11.40 0.62
N PRO A 56 12.52 -11.09 -0.63
CA PRO A 56 13.13 -12.08 -1.52
C PRO A 56 14.54 -12.48 -1.06
N ILE A 57 15.29 -11.56 -0.46
CA ILE A 57 16.63 -11.80 0.09
C ILE A 57 16.64 -11.41 1.57
N LYS A 58 17.10 -12.32 2.43
CA LYS A 58 17.25 -12.08 3.87
C LYS A 58 18.46 -11.18 4.16
N GLY A 59 18.43 -10.50 5.30
CA GLY A 59 19.48 -9.56 5.73
C GLY A 59 19.15 -8.11 5.38
N ASP A 60 20.21 -7.32 5.18
CA ASP A 60 20.22 -5.86 5.02
C ASP A 60 19.83 -5.41 3.60
N TRP A 61 18.87 -6.10 2.99
CA TRP A 61 18.29 -5.77 1.69
C TRP A 61 16.85 -5.35 1.85
N ASN A 62 16.39 -4.36 1.09
CA ASN A 62 15.00 -3.90 1.17
C ASN A 62 14.01 -5.05 0.89
N GLY A 63 12.86 -5.00 1.55
CA GLY A 63 11.71 -5.82 1.19
C GLY A 63 10.92 -5.20 0.04
N ALA A 64 9.92 -5.93 -0.46
CA ALA A 64 9.00 -5.47 -1.48
C ALA A 64 7.61 -5.24 -0.88
N GLY A 65 7.12 -4.00 -0.98
CA GLY A 65 5.78 -3.61 -0.57
C GLY A 65 4.85 -3.40 -1.76
N CYS A 66 3.56 -3.22 -1.47
CA CYS A 66 2.56 -2.72 -2.41
C CYS A 66 1.84 -1.54 -1.78
N HIS A 67 2.56 -0.41 -1.64
CA HIS A 67 2.01 0.78 -0.98
C HIS A 67 0.69 1.19 -1.65
N THR A 68 -0.36 1.31 -0.84
CA THR A 68 -1.72 1.52 -1.35
C THR A 68 -2.18 2.92 -1.00
N ASN A 69 -2.34 3.76 -2.02
CA ASN A 69 -2.88 5.10 -1.88
C ASN A 69 -4.41 5.06 -1.88
N PHE A 70 -5.06 5.71 -0.92
CA PHE A 70 -6.51 5.69 -0.76
C PHE A 70 -7.10 7.07 -0.48
N SER A 71 -8.23 7.39 -1.13
CA SER A 71 -9.04 8.57 -0.82
C SER A 71 -10.52 8.34 -1.11
N THR A 72 -11.37 9.03 -0.36
CA THR A 72 -12.79 9.23 -0.69
C THR A 72 -13.02 10.64 -1.24
N ASN A 73 -14.22 10.93 -1.75
CA ASN A 73 -14.56 12.30 -2.17
C ASN A 73 -14.36 13.29 -1.01
N ARG A 74 -14.83 12.94 0.18
CA ARG A 74 -14.69 13.77 1.40
C ARG A 74 -13.24 14.01 1.77
N MET A 75 -12.38 13.00 1.70
CA MET A 75 -10.93 13.16 1.96
C MET A 75 -10.24 14.11 0.96
N ARG A 76 -10.75 14.20 -0.27
CA ARG A 76 -10.24 15.13 -1.30
C ARG A 76 -10.76 16.55 -1.14
N GLU A 77 -11.59 16.80 -0.14
CA GLU A 77 -12.18 18.10 0.17
C GLU A 77 -11.84 18.57 1.59
N GLU A 78 -11.70 17.65 2.55
CA GLU A 78 -11.58 17.93 3.99
C GLU A 78 -10.41 17.16 4.64
N TYR A 79 -9.57 17.88 5.38
CA TYR A 79 -8.44 17.28 6.11
C TYR A 79 -8.89 16.38 7.26
N ASP A 80 -9.98 16.72 7.94
CA ASP A 80 -10.49 15.93 9.06
C ASP A 80 -10.89 14.51 8.64
N ALA A 81 -11.40 14.36 7.40
CA ALA A 81 -11.70 13.04 6.84
C ALA A 81 -10.43 12.20 6.61
N ILE A 82 -9.28 12.83 6.36
CA ILE A 82 -7.98 12.14 6.28
C ILE A 82 -7.56 11.64 7.67
N ILE A 83 -7.73 12.47 8.70
CA ILE A 83 -7.43 12.09 10.09
C ILE A 83 -8.32 10.93 10.53
N THR A 84 -9.64 11.01 10.28
CA THR A 84 -10.57 9.92 10.56
C THR A 84 -10.16 8.62 9.84
N ALA A 85 -9.74 8.71 8.58
CA ALA A 85 -9.26 7.54 7.84
C ALA A 85 -8.02 6.91 8.51
N CYS A 86 -7.02 7.72 8.87
CA CYS A 86 -5.83 7.26 9.58
C CYS A 86 -6.15 6.59 10.93
N GLU A 87 -6.98 7.23 11.74
CA GLU A 87 -7.38 6.72 13.06
C GLU A 87 -8.19 5.43 12.95
N SER A 88 -9.09 5.34 11.97
CA SER A 88 -9.90 4.13 11.74
C SER A 88 -9.04 2.90 11.44
N LEU A 89 -7.95 3.06 10.68
CA LEU A 89 -7.01 1.98 10.34
C LEU A 89 -6.14 1.53 11.52
N GLY A 90 -6.02 2.37 12.55
CA GLY A 90 -5.37 2.08 13.83
C GLY A 90 -6.35 1.71 14.94
N GLY A 91 -7.65 1.61 14.63
CA GLY A 91 -8.69 1.32 15.61
C GLY A 91 -8.57 -0.08 16.22
N PRO A 92 -9.29 -0.35 17.33
CA PRO A 92 -9.22 -1.63 18.03
C PRO A 92 -9.49 -2.82 17.10
N GLY A 93 -8.55 -3.76 17.00
CA GLY A 93 -8.64 -4.96 16.17
C GLY A 93 -8.43 -4.75 14.67
N LYS A 94 -8.30 -3.49 14.20
CA LYS A 94 -8.14 -3.19 12.76
C LYS A 94 -6.74 -3.46 12.25
N VAL A 95 -5.73 -3.30 13.10
CA VAL A 95 -4.35 -3.59 12.70
C VAL A 95 -4.19 -5.08 12.39
N GLU A 96 -4.67 -5.95 13.27
CA GLU A 96 -4.62 -7.40 13.13
C GLU A 96 -5.45 -7.88 11.94
N GLU A 97 -6.68 -7.35 11.79
CA GLU A 97 -7.56 -7.65 10.65
C GLU A 97 -6.90 -7.31 9.31
N HIS A 98 -6.27 -6.15 9.21
CA HIS A 98 -5.60 -5.72 7.99
C HIS A 98 -4.33 -6.53 7.72
N LEU A 99 -3.49 -6.74 8.74
CA LEU A 99 -2.26 -7.55 8.57
C LEU A 99 -2.56 -8.98 8.12
N ALA A 100 -3.65 -9.58 8.59
CA ALA A 100 -4.08 -10.90 8.11
C ALA A 100 -4.42 -10.93 6.61
N GLY A 101 -4.83 -9.81 6.02
CA GLY A 101 -5.13 -9.66 4.59
C GLY A 101 -4.01 -9.02 3.76
N TYR A 102 -2.90 -8.61 4.38
CA TYR A 102 -1.85 -7.79 3.75
C TYR A 102 -0.68 -8.60 3.18
N GLY A 103 -0.95 -9.86 2.83
CA GLY A 103 0.01 -10.77 2.22
C GLY A 103 0.84 -11.54 3.26
N HIS A 104 1.41 -12.66 2.84
CA HIS A 104 2.20 -13.52 3.70
C HIS A 104 3.64 -13.00 3.86
N GLY A 105 4.32 -13.36 4.96
CA GLY A 105 5.70 -12.95 5.24
C GLY A 105 5.85 -11.52 5.75
N ILE A 106 4.80 -10.97 6.40
CA ILE A 106 4.82 -9.63 7.01
C ILE A 106 5.96 -9.48 8.02
N GLU A 107 6.20 -10.48 8.87
CA GLU A 107 7.21 -10.41 9.94
C GLU A 107 8.64 -10.29 9.39
N ASP A 108 8.91 -10.88 8.22
CA ASP A 108 10.21 -10.80 7.55
C ASP A 108 10.47 -9.43 6.89
N ARG A 109 9.39 -8.69 6.57
CA ARG A 109 9.47 -7.37 5.90
C ARG A 109 9.33 -6.22 6.89
N LEU A 110 8.29 -6.24 7.72
CA LEU A 110 7.88 -5.16 8.62
C LEU A 110 8.62 -5.23 9.96
N THR A 111 9.93 -5.04 9.93
CA THR A 111 10.81 -5.15 11.09
C THR A 111 11.08 -3.82 11.79
N GLY A 112 10.53 -2.72 11.29
CA GLY A 112 10.85 -1.36 11.75
C GLY A 112 12.15 -0.80 11.17
N GLN A 113 12.91 -1.62 10.43
CA GLN A 113 14.07 -1.22 9.64
C GLN A 113 13.63 -1.04 8.18
N HIS A 114 14.36 -0.22 7.40
CA HIS A 114 14.13 -0.01 5.96
C HIS A 114 12.72 0.53 5.59
N GLU A 115 12.39 1.73 6.07
CA GLU A 115 11.27 2.55 5.57
C GLU A 115 9.84 2.00 5.81
N THR A 116 9.58 1.41 6.99
CA THR A 116 8.22 1.06 7.44
C THR A 116 8.17 0.82 8.95
N ALA A 117 6.96 0.86 9.54
CA ALA A 117 6.75 0.51 10.94
C ALA A 117 6.94 -0.98 11.20
N HIS A 118 7.29 -1.34 12.43
CA HIS A 118 7.27 -2.73 12.89
C HIS A 118 5.82 -3.25 12.87
N PHE A 119 5.58 -4.49 12.46
CA PHE A 119 4.22 -5.03 12.27
C PHE A 119 3.33 -4.93 13.53
N SER A 120 3.92 -5.03 14.73
CA SER A 120 3.19 -4.94 16.00
C SER A 120 2.83 -3.51 16.44
N GLN A 121 3.23 -2.49 15.69
CA GLN A 121 2.99 -1.09 16.03
C GLN A 121 2.25 -0.39 14.90
N PHE A 122 1.22 0.37 15.27
CA PHE A 122 0.53 1.26 14.34
C PHE A 122 0.88 2.71 14.64
N ARG A 123 1.33 3.42 13.61
CA ARG A 123 1.53 4.87 13.64
C ARG A 123 1.16 5.48 12.30
N TYR A 124 0.67 6.70 12.32
CA TYR A 124 0.52 7.53 11.13
C TYR A 124 1.23 8.87 11.33
N GLY A 125 1.68 9.48 10.24
CA GLY A 125 2.40 10.76 10.33
C GLY A 125 2.53 11.48 9.00
N VAL A 126 2.71 12.80 9.08
CA VAL A 126 2.98 13.64 7.90
C VAL A 126 4.41 13.41 7.44
N SER A 127 4.58 12.96 6.21
CA SER A 127 5.88 12.64 5.58
C SER A 127 6.74 11.59 6.31
N ASP A 128 6.18 10.89 7.31
CA ASP A 128 6.90 9.84 8.02
C ASP A 128 6.88 8.54 7.19
N ARG A 129 8.01 8.25 6.54
CA ARG A 129 8.21 6.98 5.81
C ARG A 129 8.34 5.77 6.73
N GLY A 130 8.68 5.97 7.99
CA GLY A 130 8.71 4.92 9.01
C GLY A 130 7.33 4.61 9.59
N ALA A 131 6.30 5.41 9.30
CA ALA A 131 4.95 5.16 9.76
C ALA A 131 4.27 4.01 9.02
N SER A 132 3.23 3.44 9.63
CA SER A 132 2.36 2.46 8.99
C SER A 132 1.54 3.12 7.87
N ILE A 133 0.97 4.30 8.18
CA ILE A 133 0.25 5.15 7.23
C ILE A 133 0.98 6.47 7.09
N ARG A 134 1.28 6.89 5.86
CA ARG A 134 1.90 8.18 5.58
C ARG A 134 0.87 9.15 5.02
N ILE A 135 0.83 10.36 5.56
CA ILE A 135 0.14 11.50 4.95
C ILE A 135 1.19 12.28 4.16
N PRO A 136 1.09 12.39 2.82
CA PRO A 136 2.04 13.17 2.02
C PRO A 136 2.10 14.64 2.46
N TRP A 137 3.27 15.29 2.37
CA TRP A 137 3.39 16.70 2.78
C TRP A 137 2.45 17.62 2.00
N GLN A 138 2.21 17.35 0.71
CA GLN A 138 1.28 18.14 -0.11
C GLN A 138 -0.14 18.05 0.44
N VAL A 139 -0.55 16.86 0.89
CA VAL A 139 -1.88 16.64 1.48
C VAL A 139 -2.04 17.41 2.79
N ALA A 140 -1.00 17.43 3.62
CA ALA A 140 -0.97 18.21 4.85
C ALA A 140 -0.94 19.73 4.59
N GLN A 141 -0.26 20.17 3.52
CA GLN A 141 -0.21 21.58 3.14
C GLN A 141 -1.53 22.06 2.54
N ASP A 142 -2.12 21.29 1.63
CA ASP A 142 -3.35 21.63 0.90
C ASP A 142 -4.62 21.38 1.73
N GLY A 143 -4.49 20.67 2.85
CA GLY A 143 -5.60 20.33 3.73
C GLY A 143 -6.59 19.33 3.13
N LYS A 144 -6.18 18.56 2.11
CA LYS A 144 -7.02 17.58 1.40
C LYS A 144 -6.19 16.65 0.53
N GLY A 145 -6.73 15.48 0.20
CA GLY A 145 -6.08 14.53 -0.70
C GLY A 145 -6.28 13.07 -0.32
N TYR A 146 -5.18 12.37 -0.03
CA TYR A 146 -5.13 10.91 0.13
C TYR A 146 -4.17 10.48 1.25
N ILE A 147 -4.30 9.23 1.69
CA ILE A 147 -3.36 8.55 2.58
C ILE A 147 -2.61 7.45 1.83
N GLU A 148 -1.41 7.10 2.29
CA GLU A 148 -0.64 5.96 1.79
C GLU A 148 -0.49 4.90 2.88
N ASP A 149 -1.11 3.73 2.71
CA ASP A 149 -0.87 2.57 3.56
C ASP A 149 0.37 1.81 3.08
N ARG A 150 1.41 1.78 3.92
CA ARG A 150 2.73 1.21 3.59
C ARG A 150 2.89 -0.25 4.06
N ARG A 151 1.90 -0.76 4.79
CA ARG A 151 1.89 -2.11 5.37
C ARG A 151 1.63 -3.26 4.36
N PRO A 152 0.91 -3.10 3.24
CA PRO A 152 0.69 -4.22 2.32
C PRO A 152 2.00 -4.71 1.70
N ASN A 153 2.21 -6.03 1.70
CA ASN A 153 3.35 -6.67 1.03
C ASN A 153 3.18 -6.68 -0.51
N ALA A 154 4.27 -6.88 -1.25
CA ALA A 154 4.20 -7.00 -2.72
C ALA A 154 3.30 -8.15 -3.22
N ASN A 155 3.13 -9.21 -2.42
CA ASN A 155 2.32 -10.40 -2.70
C ASN A 155 0.85 -10.29 -2.27
N ILE A 156 0.36 -9.10 -1.92
CA ILE A 156 -1.05 -8.91 -1.55
C ILE A 156 -2.01 -9.36 -2.65
N ASP A 157 -3.21 -9.77 -2.27
CA ASP A 157 -4.36 -9.78 -3.17
C ASP A 157 -4.99 -8.37 -3.17
N PRO A 158 -4.98 -7.64 -4.31
CA PRO A 158 -5.54 -6.30 -4.37
C PRO A 158 -7.04 -6.27 -4.03
N TYR A 159 -7.81 -7.31 -4.34
CA TYR A 159 -9.22 -7.34 -3.96
C TYR A 159 -9.40 -7.34 -2.44
N VAL A 160 -8.56 -8.09 -1.72
CA VAL A 160 -8.60 -8.17 -0.26
C VAL A 160 -8.20 -6.84 0.36
N VAL A 161 -7.08 -6.26 -0.07
CA VAL A 161 -6.58 -4.98 0.46
C VAL A 161 -7.57 -3.85 0.16
N ALA A 162 -8.05 -3.75 -1.09
CA ALA A 162 -9.02 -2.74 -1.48
C ALA A 162 -10.31 -2.84 -0.66
N ARG A 163 -10.82 -4.06 -0.45
CA ARG A 163 -12.01 -4.31 0.40
C ARG A 163 -11.76 -3.90 1.85
N LEU A 164 -10.64 -4.30 2.46
CA LEU A 164 -10.35 -4.01 3.87
C LEU A 164 -10.23 -2.51 4.12
N ILE A 165 -9.45 -1.80 3.30
CA ILE A 165 -9.29 -0.34 3.42
C ILE A 165 -10.63 0.36 3.20
N THR A 166 -11.36 0.00 2.14
CA THR A 166 -12.66 0.61 1.84
C THR A 166 -13.66 0.38 2.99
N ASN A 167 -13.77 -0.85 3.49
CA ASN A 167 -14.71 -1.17 4.57
C ASN A 167 -14.37 -0.40 5.85
N THR A 168 -13.11 -0.40 6.29
CA THR A 168 -12.70 0.25 7.53
C THR A 168 -12.86 1.77 7.44
N VAL A 169 -12.31 2.39 6.39
CA VAL A 169 -12.32 3.86 6.26
C VAL A 169 -13.71 4.39 5.96
N CYS A 170 -14.44 3.79 5.02
CA CYS A 170 -15.77 4.30 4.65
C CYS A 170 -16.77 4.12 5.78
N SER A 171 -16.73 3.01 6.53
CA SER A 171 -17.63 2.81 7.68
C SER A 171 -17.42 3.88 8.76
N ALA A 172 -16.16 4.25 9.03
CA ALA A 172 -15.84 5.32 9.98
C ALA A 172 -16.32 6.69 9.47
N LEU A 173 -16.13 7.00 8.18
CA LEU A 173 -16.55 8.26 7.59
C LEU A 173 -18.07 8.42 7.46
N THR A 174 -18.83 7.32 7.40
CA THR A 174 -20.30 7.35 7.41
C THR A 174 -20.91 7.42 8.81
N ALA A 175 -20.13 7.15 9.86
CA ALA A 175 -20.60 7.22 11.25
C ALA A 175 -20.54 8.65 11.83
N LEU A 176 -19.99 9.61 11.06
CA LEU A 176 -19.87 11.04 11.36
C LEU A 176 -20.95 11.84 10.65
#